data_AF-A0A955JFE0-F1
#
_entry.id   AF-A0A955JFE0-F1
#
_cell.length_a   1.000
_cell.length_b   1.000
_cell.length_c   1.000
_cell.angle_alpha   90.00
_cell.angle_beta   90.00
_cell.angle_gamma   90.00
#
_symmetry.space_group_name_H-M   'P 1'
#
loop_
_entity.id
_entity.type
_entity.pdbx_description
1 polymer ?
#
loop_
_entity_poly.entity_id
_entity_poly.type
_entity_poly.pdbx_seq_one_letter_code
_entity_poly.pdbx_strand_id
1 'polypeptide(L)'
;MKKFRFRLQRLLEIARRREEAARREAGNALQDLRRLEEAVAQGEETLREAQAFVRQSITQGSARPGLLEGLQLSLARTEARLCIQKTDCVLGEARYEECRQQMASQRRELLVLEKAREKALEAWRDEAQREELALMEEAALIRYRRGAQSR
;
A
#
# COMPACT_ATOMS: atom_id res chain seq x y z
N MET A 1 34.22 -22.98 -6.34
CA MET A 1 33.18 -22.84 -5.29
C MET A 1 31.80 -22.85 -5.93
N LYS A 2 30.84 -23.58 -5.37
CA LYS A 2 29.45 -23.58 -5.87
C LYS A 2 28.82 -22.21 -5.60
N LYS A 3 28.04 -21.65 -6.53
CA LYS A 3 27.34 -20.36 -6.31
C LYS A 3 26.11 -20.56 -5.42
N PHE A 4 25.84 -19.63 -4.50
CA PHE A 4 24.62 -19.64 -3.69
C PHE A 4 23.37 -19.59 -4.58
N ARG A 5 22.38 -20.46 -4.29
CA ARG A 5 21.07 -20.44 -4.93
C ARG A 5 19.99 -20.58 -3.87
N PHE A 6 19.16 -19.56 -3.74
CA PHE A 6 18.03 -19.59 -2.83
C PHE A 6 16.88 -20.40 -3.43
N ARG A 7 16.50 -21.52 -2.80
CA ARG A 7 15.46 -22.43 -3.31
C ARG A 7 14.10 -21.75 -3.51
N LEU A 8 13.80 -20.73 -2.70
CA LEU A 8 12.52 -20.00 -2.74
C LEU A 8 12.63 -18.66 -3.50
N GLN A 9 13.65 -18.49 -4.36
CA GLN A 9 13.85 -17.25 -5.12
C GLN A 9 12.61 -16.85 -5.94
N ARG A 10 11.96 -17.83 -6.60
CA ARG A 10 10.74 -17.58 -7.38
C ARG A 10 9.57 -17.12 -6.50
N LEU A 11 9.43 -17.66 -5.29
CA LEU A 11 8.39 -17.22 -4.36
C LEU A 11 8.66 -15.80 -3.85
N LEU A 12 9.92 -15.46 -3.58
CA LEU A 12 10.31 -14.10 -3.19
C LEU A 12 9.97 -13.09 -4.30
N GLU A 13 10.22 -13.42 -5.56
CA GLU A 13 9.87 -12.56 -6.69
C GLU A 13 8.35 -12.39 -6.85
N ILE A 14 7.57 -13.46 -6.66
CA ILE A 14 6.11 -13.39 -6.67
C ILE A 14 5.61 -12.51 -5.52
N ALA A 15 6.14 -12.69 -4.30
CA ALA A 15 5.77 -11.88 -3.14
C ALA A 15 6.08 -10.40 -3.34
N ARG A 16 7.23 -10.07 -3.94
CA ARG A 16 7.58 -8.68 -4.31
C ARG A 16 6.57 -8.07 -5.26
N ARG A 17 6.21 -8.80 -6.33
CA ARG A 17 5.20 -8.32 -7.29
C ARG A 17 3.83 -8.11 -6.63
N ARG A 18 3.44 -8.98 -5.69
CA ARG A 18 2.18 -8.82 -4.94
C ARG A 18 2.20 -7.61 -4.02
N GLU A 19 3.30 -7.37 -3.31
CA GLU A 19 3.46 -6.18 -2.48
C GLU A 19 3.42 -4.90 -3.30
N GLU A 20 4.10 -4.88 -4.45
CA GLU A 20 4.07 -3.75 -5.38
C GLU A 20 2.66 -3.49 -5.93
N ALA A 21 1.93 -4.55 -6.29
CA ALA A 21 0.54 -4.44 -6.75
C ALA A 21 -0.38 -3.90 -5.64
N ALA A 22 -0.32 -4.48 -4.44
CA ALA A 22 -1.12 -4.03 -3.30
C ALA A 22 -0.82 -2.57 -2.92
N ARG A 23 0.46 -2.15 -3.03
CA ARG A 23 0.86 -0.76 -2.80
C ARG A 23 0.26 0.19 -3.83
N ARG A 24 0.21 -0.20 -5.11
CA ARG A 24 -0.44 0.60 -6.17
C ARG A 24 -1.94 0.69 -5.95
N GLU A 25 -2.59 -0.42 -5.59
CA GLU A 25 -4.03 -0.45 -5.29
C GLU A 25 -4.38 0.45 -4.11
N ALA A 26 -3.63 0.39 -3.01
CA ALA A 26 -3.81 1.30 -1.87
C ALA A 26 -3.59 2.77 -2.26
N GLY A 27 -2.60 3.05 -3.12
CA GLY A 27 -2.35 4.39 -3.65
C GLY A 27 -3.50 4.92 -4.49
N ASN A 28 -4.06 4.08 -5.36
CA ASN A 28 -5.22 4.44 -6.18
C ASN A 28 -6.47 4.65 -5.32
N ALA A 29 -6.73 3.77 -4.35
CA ALA A 29 -7.86 3.91 -3.42
C ALA A 29 -7.77 5.21 -2.61
N LEU A 30 -6.57 5.61 -2.17
CA LEU A 30 -6.35 6.88 -1.50
C LEU A 30 -6.63 8.09 -2.40
N GLN A 31 -6.22 8.03 -3.67
CA GLN A 31 -6.52 9.10 -4.63
C GLN A 31 -8.01 9.22 -4.90
N ASP A 32 -8.71 8.09 -5.05
CA ASP A 32 -10.15 8.07 -5.24
C ASP A 32 -10.88 8.60 -4.00
N LEU A 33 -10.45 8.23 -2.80
CA LEU A 33 -10.98 8.77 -1.54
C LEU A 33 -10.84 10.30 -1.48
N ARG A 34 -9.66 10.84 -1.79
CA ARG A 34 -9.45 12.30 -1.80
C ARG A 34 -10.38 13.01 -2.78
N ARG A 35 -10.63 12.43 -3.95
CA ARG A 35 -11.58 12.99 -4.93
C ARG A 35 -13.01 13.00 -4.39
N LEU A 36 -13.40 11.96 -3.65
CA LEU A 36 -14.71 11.90 -3.00
C LEU A 36 -14.83 12.95 -1.89
N GLU A 37 -13.79 13.10 -1.06
CA GLU A 37 -13.73 14.12 -0.01
C GLU A 37 -13.83 15.54 -0.61
N GLU A 38 -13.09 15.81 -1.69
CA GLU A 38 -13.17 17.08 -2.43
C GLU A 38 -14.58 17.32 -2.99
N ALA A 39 -15.22 16.30 -3.55
CA ALA A 39 -16.57 16.40 -4.09
C ALA A 39 -17.62 16.67 -2.99
N VAL A 40 -17.44 16.09 -1.79
CA VAL A 40 -18.27 16.38 -0.63
C VAL A 40 -18.07 17.83 -0.18
N ALA A 41 -16.82 18.28 -0.05
CA ALA A 41 -16.51 19.65 0.36
C ALA A 41 -17.13 20.70 -0.58
N GLN A 42 -17.00 20.50 -1.91
CA GLN A 42 -17.63 21.34 -2.92
C GLN A 42 -19.17 21.31 -2.84
N GLY A 43 -19.74 20.13 -2.59
CA GLY A 43 -21.18 19.97 -2.40
C GLY A 43 -21.70 20.73 -1.17
N GLU A 44 -20.96 20.70 -0.06
CA GLU A 44 -21.28 21.45 1.16
C GLU A 44 -21.19 22.96 0.97
N GLU A 45 -20.18 23.43 0.23
CA GLU A 45 -20.04 24.84 -0.13
C GLU A 45 -21.21 25.30 -1.00
N THR A 46 -21.52 24.55 -2.06
CA THR A 46 -22.66 24.83 -2.95
C THR A 46 -23.98 24.90 -2.18
N LEU A 47 -24.20 23.96 -1.24
CA LEU A 47 -25.40 23.96 -0.40
C LEU A 47 -25.46 25.20 0.52
N ARG A 48 -24.33 25.58 1.12
CA ARG A 48 -24.25 26.79 1.97
C ARG A 48 -24.54 28.06 1.19
N GLU A 49 -23.98 28.19 0.00
CA GLU A 49 -24.23 29.33 -0.90
C GLU A 49 -25.71 29.41 -1.31
N ALA A 50 -26.30 28.27 -1.71
CA ALA A 50 -27.72 28.20 -2.06
C ALA A 50 -28.61 28.59 -0.88
N GLN A 51 -28.33 28.10 0.33
CA GLN A 51 -29.07 28.46 1.53
C GLN A 51 -28.94 29.95 1.87
N ALA A 52 -27.74 30.53 1.71
CA ALA A 52 -27.51 31.96 1.91
C ALA A 52 -28.33 32.80 0.90
N PHE A 53 -28.34 32.40 -0.37
CA PHE A 53 -29.12 33.05 -1.42
C PHE A 53 -30.63 33.03 -1.13
N VAL A 54 -31.17 31.89 -0.67
CA VAL A 54 -32.59 31.79 -0.28
C VAL A 54 -32.89 32.73 0.90
N ARG A 55 -32.04 32.75 1.94
CA ARG A 55 -32.22 33.64 3.09
C ARG A 55 -32.18 35.11 2.68
N GLN A 56 -31.29 35.48 1.78
CA GLN A 56 -31.18 36.84 1.25
C GLN A 56 -32.44 37.24 0.46
N SER A 57 -32.95 36.33 -0.38
CA SER A 57 -34.17 36.57 -1.17
C SER A 57 -35.40 36.79 -0.28
N ILE A 58 -35.50 36.05 0.84
CA ILE A 58 -36.57 36.21 1.83
C ILE A 58 -36.43 37.55 2.56
N THR A 59 -35.24 37.88 3.05
CA THR A 59 -35.00 39.10 3.84
C THR A 59 -35.17 40.39 3.03
N GLN A 60 -34.87 40.36 1.73
CA GLN A 60 -35.05 41.50 0.82
C GLN A 60 -36.50 41.65 0.32
N GLY A 61 -37.42 40.74 0.66
CA GLY A 61 -38.82 40.80 0.19
C GLY A 61 -38.98 40.64 -1.33
N SER A 62 -37.95 40.20 -2.03
CA SER A 62 -37.91 40.05 -3.49
C SER A 62 -38.44 38.70 -3.98
N ALA A 63 -38.76 37.79 -3.06
CA ALA A 63 -39.10 36.42 -3.38
C ALA A 63 -40.58 36.24 -3.75
N ARG A 64 -40.83 35.92 -5.02
CA ARG A 64 -42.16 35.46 -5.49
C ARG A 64 -42.42 34.02 -5.01
N PRO A 65 -43.67 33.63 -4.70
CA PRO A 65 -43.99 32.29 -4.20
C PRO A 65 -43.45 31.15 -5.08
N GLY A 66 -43.63 31.22 -6.41
CA GLY A 66 -43.13 30.19 -7.33
C GLY A 66 -41.60 30.13 -7.43
N LEU A 67 -40.89 31.23 -7.14
CA LEU A 67 -39.43 31.23 -7.06
C LEU A 67 -38.95 30.53 -5.78
N LEU A 68 -39.63 30.76 -4.65
CA LEU A 68 -39.31 30.09 -3.38
C LEU A 68 -39.50 28.58 -3.49
N GLU A 69 -40.57 28.13 -4.13
CA GLU A 69 -40.85 26.71 -4.34
C GLU A 69 -39.80 26.05 -5.25
N GLY A 70 -39.39 26.73 -6.33
CA GLY A 70 -38.28 26.27 -7.18
C GLY A 70 -36.95 26.20 -6.44
N LEU A 71 -36.65 27.18 -5.59
CA LEU A 71 -35.44 27.20 -4.77
C LEU A 71 -35.44 26.08 -3.72
N GLN A 72 -36.58 25.81 -3.08
CA GLN A 72 -36.73 24.68 -2.16
C GLN A 72 -36.48 23.34 -2.83
N LEU A 73 -37.04 23.12 -4.03
CA LEU A 73 -36.79 21.91 -4.81
C LEU A 73 -35.31 21.77 -5.18
N SER A 74 -34.66 22.88 -5.55
CA SER A 74 -33.23 22.89 -5.88
C SER A 74 -32.36 22.53 -4.68
N LEU A 75 -32.69 23.07 -3.50
CA LEU A 75 -32.01 22.76 -2.24
C LEU A 75 -32.15 21.29 -1.88
N ALA A 76 -33.38 20.76 -1.91
CA ALA A 76 -33.64 19.35 -1.63
C ALA A 76 -32.84 18.43 -2.58
N ARG A 77 -32.72 18.80 -3.86
CA ARG A 77 -31.91 18.05 -4.82
C ARG A 77 -30.41 18.11 -4.50
N THR A 78 -29.89 19.28 -4.11
CA THR A 78 -28.49 19.42 -3.70
C THR A 78 -28.19 18.64 -2.42
N GLU A 79 -29.09 18.64 -1.44
CA GLU A 79 -28.97 17.86 -0.20
C GLU A 79 -28.97 16.36 -0.47
N ALA A 80 -29.88 15.89 -1.32
CA ALA A 80 -29.92 14.48 -1.72
C ALA A 80 -28.62 14.05 -2.43
N ARG A 81 -28.09 14.88 -3.33
CA ARG A 81 -26.80 14.61 -4.00
C ARG A 81 -25.65 14.58 -3.01
N LEU A 82 -25.59 15.53 -2.07
CA LEU A 82 -24.57 15.57 -1.04
C LEU A 82 -24.63 14.34 -0.13
N CYS A 83 -25.84 13.87 0.20
CA CYS A 83 -26.03 12.64 0.98
C CYS A 83 -25.39 11.44 0.27
N ILE A 84 -25.63 11.30 -1.04
CA ILE A 84 -25.02 10.23 -1.86
C ILE A 84 -23.48 10.36 -1.85
N GLN A 85 -22.94 11.56 -2.07
CA GLN A 85 -21.50 11.78 -2.06
C GLN A 85 -20.86 11.45 -0.70
N LYS A 86 -21.56 11.74 0.41
CA LYS A 86 -21.12 11.37 1.75
C LYS A 86 -21.12 9.85 1.94
N THR A 87 -22.14 9.15 1.46
CA THR A 87 -22.16 7.68 1.50
C THR A 87 -21.03 7.08 0.65
N ASP A 88 -20.76 7.65 -0.53
CA ASP A 88 -19.66 7.21 -1.39
C ASP A 88 -18.31 7.42 -0.69
N CYS A 89 -18.13 8.53 0.05
CA CYS A 89 -16.94 8.79 0.84
C CYS A 89 -16.71 7.72 1.91
N VAL A 90 -17.76 7.35 2.67
CA VAL A 90 -17.68 6.28 3.68
C VAL A 90 -17.32 4.93 3.04
N LEU A 91 -17.90 4.60 1.89
CA LEU A 91 -17.54 3.39 1.14
C LEU A 91 -16.10 3.45 0.63
N GLY A 92 -15.64 4.63 0.19
CA GLY A 92 -14.27 4.90 -0.22
C GLY A 92 -13.27 4.71 0.92
N GLU A 93 -13.58 5.18 2.13
CA GLU A 93 -12.78 4.99 3.34
C GLU A 93 -12.64 3.51 3.67
N ALA A 94 -13.75 2.76 3.68
CA ALA A 94 -13.74 1.32 3.93
C ALA A 94 -12.86 0.58 2.91
N ARG A 95 -12.98 0.91 1.63
CA ARG A 95 -12.16 0.33 0.56
C ARG A 95 -10.67 0.67 0.72
N TYR A 96 -10.34 1.91 1.05
CA TYR A 96 -8.95 2.29 1.32
C TYR A 96 -8.37 1.50 2.50
N GLU A 97 -9.15 1.33 3.56
CA GLU A 97 -8.74 0.57 4.74
C GLU A 97 -8.48 -0.91 4.40
N GLU A 98 -9.35 -1.54 3.61
CA GLU A 98 -9.14 -2.90 3.10
C GLU A 98 -7.84 -3.02 2.29
N CYS A 99 -7.62 -2.12 1.33
CA CYS A 99 -6.39 -2.10 0.53
C CYS A 99 -5.15 -1.88 1.42
N ARG A 100 -5.24 -1.03 2.44
CA ARG A 100 -4.16 -0.78 3.41
C ARG A 100 -3.82 -2.04 4.20
N GLN A 101 -4.82 -2.78 4.65
CA GLN A 101 -4.64 -4.04 5.38
C GLN A 101 -4.03 -5.13 4.49
N GLN A 102 -4.49 -5.23 3.24
CA GLN A 102 -3.91 -6.15 2.26
C GLN A 102 -2.44 -5.81 1.96
N MET A 103 -2.10 -4.53 1.77
CA MET A 103 -0.72 -4.11 1.61
C MET A 103 0.14 -4.51 2.84
N ALA A 104 -0.38 -4.33 4.05
CA ALA A 104 0.32 -4.71 5.27
C ALA A 104 0.54 -6.23 5.39
N SER A 105 -0.43 -7.06 4.98
CA SER A 105 -0.28 -8.52 4.99
C SER A 105 0.75 -8.99 3.96
N GLN A 106 0.69 -8.46 2.72
CA GLN A 106 1.67 -8.77 1.68
C GLN A 106 3.10 -8.34 2.08
N ARG A 107 3.23 -7.19 2.76
CA ARG A 107 4.53 -6.74 3.29
C ARG A 107 5.09 -7.69 4.34
N ARG A 108 4.25 -8.21 5.24
CA ARG A 108 4.66 -9.20 6.25
C ARG A 108 5.16 -10.48 5.59
N GLU A 109 4.43 -11.00 4.59
CA GLU A 109 4.84 -12.19 3.83
C GLU A 109 6.19 -11.99 3.14
N LEU A 110 6.40 -10.84 2.51
CA LEU A 110 7.67 -10.50 1.88
C LEU A 110 8.82 -10.50 2.89
N LEU A 111 8.65 -9.86 4.05
CA LEU A 111 9.67 -9.79 5.09
C LEU A 111 10.05 -11.18 5.62
N VAL A 112 9.10 -12.11 5.73
CA VAL A 112 9.40 -13.49 6.15
C VAL A 112 10.31 -14.17 5.13
N LEU A 113 10.03 -14.01 3.83
CA LEU A 113 10.84 -14.61 2.76
C LEU A 113 12.23 -13.95 2.66
N GLU A 114 12.33 -12.65 2.88
CA GLU A 114 13.60 -11.93 2.90
C GLU A 114 14.49 -12.40 4.04
N LYS A 115 13.93 -12.51 5.26
CA LYS A 115 14.65 -13.07 6.42
C LYS A 115 15.07 -14.53 6.19
N ALA A 116 14.22 -15.33 5.56
CA ALA A 116 14.56 -16.72 5.23
C ALA A 116 15.73 -16.79 4.23
N ARG A 117 15.77 -15.87 3.25
CA ARG A 117 16.87 -15.76 2.29
C ARG A 117 18.17 -15.35 2.97
N GLU A 118 18.13 -14.37 3.87
CA GLU A 118 19.29 -13.90 4.64
C GLU A 118 19.89 -15.04 5.46
N LYS A 119 19.07 -15.74 6.26
CA LYS A 119 19.53 -16.90 7.04
C LYS A 119 20.12 -18.02 6.17
N ALA A 120 19.50 -18.30 5.03
CA ALA A 120 20.03 -19.30 4.11
C ALA A 120 21.37 -18.88 3.49
N LEU A 121 21.56 -17.59 3.25
CA LEU A 121 22.82 -17.04 2.74
C LEU A 121 23.93 -17.11 3.80
N GLU A 122 23.61 -16.79 5.05
CA GLU A 122 24.53 -16.92 6.19
C GLU A 122 24.98 -18.37 6.37
N ALA A 123 24.04 -19.32 6.45
CA ALA A 123 24.36 -20.74 6.57
C ALA A 123 25.26 -21.24 5.42
N TRP A 124 24.98 -20.81 4.19
CA TRP A 124 25.82 -21.16 3.04
C TRP A 124 27.23 -20.56 3.13
N ARG A 125 27.38 -19.34 3.65
CA ARG A 125 28.69 -18.71 3.88
C ARG A 125 29.48 -19.47 4.95
N ASP A 126 28.83 -19.85 6.04
CA ASP A 126 29.46 -20.61 7.12
C ASP A 126 29.93 -21.99 6.64
N GLU A 127 29.10 -22.68 5.84
CA GLU A 127 29.48 -23.95 5.21
C GLU A 127 30.67 -23.78 4.26
N ALA A 128 30.64 -22.76 3.39
CA ALA A 128 31.74 -22.49 2.47
C ALA A 128 33.05 -22.18 3.20
N GLN A 129 33.00 -21.39 4.28
CA GLN A 129 34.18 -21.11 5.11
C GLN A 129 34.73 -22.38 5.78
N ARG A 130 33.87 -23.26 6.28
CA ARG A 130 34.29 -24.55 6.86
C ARG A 130 34.94 -25.46 5.81
N GLU A 131 34.37 -25.53 4.61
CA GLU A 131 34.96 -26.28 3.49
C GLU A 131 36.34 -25.73 3.10
N GLU A 132 36.49 -24.39 3.04
CA GLU A 132 37.79 -23.76 2.75
C GLU A 132 38.84 -24.08 3.81
N LEU A 133 38.49 -23.96 5.10
CA LEU A 133 39.40 -24.29 6.20
C LEU A 133 39.83 -25.75 6.16
N ALA A 134 38.89 -26.69 5.93
CA ALA A 134 39.20 -28.11 5.81
C ALA A 134 40.18 -28.39 4.64
N LEU A 135 39.99 -27.76 3.48
CA LEU A 135 40.90 -27.88 2.35
C LEU A 135 42.29 -27.31 2.65
N MET A 136 42.38 -26.22 3.42
CA MET A 136 43.67 -25.65 3.86
C MET A 136 44.41 -26.60 4.81
N GLU A 137 43.70 -27.20 5.77
CA GLU A 137 44.25 -28.18 6.71
C GLU A 137 44.74 -29.43 5.98
N GLU A 138 43.95 -29.99 5.06
CA GLU A 138 44.36 -31.12 4.21
C GLU A 138 45.61 -30.79 3.39
N ALA A 139 45.65 -29.62 2.76
CA ALA A 139 46.82 -29.17 1.99
C ALA A 139 48.06 -29.01 2.89
N ALA A 140 47.91 -28.50 4.10
CA ALA A 140 48.99 -28.38 5.08
C ALA A 140 49.51 -29.76 5.51
N LEU A 141 48.62 -30.72 5.77
CA LEU A 141 48.98 -32.11 6.10
C LEU A 141 49.73 -32.79 4.95
N ILE A 142 49.31 -32.60 3.69
CA ILE A 142 50.00 -33.14 2.52
C ILE A 142 51.42 -32.55 2.41
N ARG A 143 51.57 -31.23 2.59
CA ARG A 143 52.88 -30.56 2.57
C ARG A 143 53.80 -31.07 3.67
N TYR A 144 53.27 -31.21 4.89
CA TYR A 144 54.02 -31.75 6.02
C TYR A 144 54.51 -33.18 5.75
N ARG A 145 53.62 -34.07 5.26
CA ARG A 145 53.98 -35.45 4.90
C ARG A 145 55.06 -35.51 3.83
N ARG A 146 54.97 -34.68 2.78
CA ARG A 146 56.00 -34.62 1.72
C ARG A 146 57.34 -34.08 2.22
N GLY A 147 57.33 -33.10 3.11
CA GLY A 147 58.55 -32.57 3.74
C GLY A 147 59.21 -33.53 4.74
N ALA A 148 58.42 -34.40 5.38
CA ALA A 148 58.93 -35.43 6.30
C ALA A 148 59.54 -36.65 5.58
N GLN A 149 59.12 -36.93 4.34
CA GLN A 149 59.67 -38.02 3.50
C GLN A 149 60.94 -37.65 2.72
N SER A 150 61.36 -36.38 2.76
CA SER A 150 62.53 -35.85 2.07
C SER A 150 63.71 -35.54 3.01
N ARG A 151 63.64 -36.01 4.26
CA ARG A 151 64.71 -36.08 5.25
C ARG A 151 65.00 -37.54 5.59
#